data_AF-A0A0B8Q9J1-F1
#
_entry.id   AF-A0A0B8Q9J1-F1
#
_cell.length_a   1.000
_cell.length_b   1.000
_cell.length_c   1.000
_cell.angle_alpha   90.00
_cell.angle_beta   90.00
_cell.angle_gamma   90.00
#
_symmetry.space_group_name_H-M   'P 1'
#
loop_
_entity.id
_entity.type
_entity.pdbx_description
1 polymer ?
#
loop_
_entity_poly.entity_id
_entity_poly.type
_entity_poly.pdbx_seq_one_letter_code
_entity_poly.pdbx_strand_id
1 'polypeptide(L)'
;MSQILETAETIYPFPPKPVPLSDEQKAEYKASIKTLLKERDAVLIAHYYTDPEIQALAEETGGFVGDSLEMAKFGNRHEAKTLIIAGVRFMGESAKILTPEKTILMPTLEAECSLDLGCPEDKFTEFCDAHPDHTVVVYANTSAAVKARADWVVTSSIALEIVEHLDSEDKPIIWGPDRHLGSYIANQTGADMLLWQGECVVHDEFSAKALRDMKGVYPDAAILVHPESPASVVELADAVAQPAS
;
A
#
# COMPACT_ATOMS: atom_id res chain seq x y z
N MET A 1 31.96 4.25 8.21
CA MET A 1 30.90 3.24 8.43
C MET A 1 29.85 3.33 7.32
N SER A 2 30.24 3.16 6.04
CA SER A 2 29.33 3.39 4.90
C SER A 2 29.43 2.28 3.83
N GLN A 3 30.02 1.13 4.15
CA GLN A 3 30.45 0.13 3.15
C GLN A 3 29.91 -1.29 3.38
N ILE A 4 28.83 -1.47 4.13
CA ILE A 4 28.24 -2.82 4.34
C ILE A 4 26.90 -3.00 3.59
N LEU A 5 26.32 -1.93 3.04
CA LEU A 5 25.03 -1.96 2.35
C LEU A 5 25.14 -1.85 0.81
N GLU A 6 26.30 -2.16 0.23
CA GLU A 6 26.43 -2.16 -1.23
C GLU A 6 26.23 -3.56 -1.82
N THR A 7 25.26 -3.63 -2.73
CA THR A 7 24.92 -4.72 -3.66
C THR A 7 24.08 -5.88 -3.11
N ALA A 8 22.84 -5.60 -2.72
CA ALA A 8 21.77 -6.47 -3.17
C ALA A 8 21.45 -6.06 -4.62
N GLU A 9 21.64 -6.96 -5.59
CA GLU A 9 21.13 -6.76 -6.95
C GLU A 9 19.61 -6.74 -6.86
N THR A 10 19.02 -5.54 -6.89
CA THR A 10 17.57 -5.36 -6.93
C THR A 10 17.08 -5.90 -8.28
N ILE A 11 16.21 -6.91 -8.24
CA ILE A 11 15.63 -7.54 -9.44
C ILE A 11 14.70 -6.54 -10.16
N TYR A 12 14.26 -5.50 -9.45
CA TYR A 12 13.41 -4.44 -9.98
C TYR A 12 14.18 -3.13 -10.18
N PRO A 13 14.14 -2.53 -11.39
CA PRO A 13 14.73 -1.23 -11.62
C PRO A 13 13.87 -0.15 -10.96
N PHE A 14 14.36 0.45 -9.88
CA PHE A 14 13.73 1.64 -9.32
C PHE A 14 13.84 2.82 -10.29
N PRO A 15 12.82 3.69 -10.37
CA PRO A 15 12.90 4.88 -11.21
C PRO A 15 14.04 5.80 -10.77
N PRO A 16 14.64 6.58 -11.69
CA PRO A 16 15.69 7.51 -11.34
C PRO A 16 15.16 8.54 -10.34
N LYS A 17 15.97 8.83 -9.30
CA LYS A 17 15.62 9.88 -8.34
C LYS A 17 15.46 11.22 -9.05
N PRO A 18 14.46 12.04 -8.68
CA PRO A 18 14.28 13.35 -9.27
C PRO A 18 15.50 14.25 -8.98
N VAL A 19 15.75 15.19 -9.88
CA VAL A 19 16.83 16.18 -9.71
C VAL A 19 16.51 17.05 -8.50
N PRO A 20 17.43 17.19 -7.52
CA PRO A 20 17.20 18.04 -6.36
C PRO A 20 16.97 19.50 -6.76
N LEU A 21 15.91 20.08 -6.20
CA LEU A 21 15.59 21.50 -6.38
C LEU A 21 16.49 22.38 -5.49
N SER A 22 16.80 23.60 -5.94
CA SER A 22 17.40 24.62 -5.08
C SER A 22 16.41 25.11 -4.02
N ASP A 23 16.89 25.70 -2.93
CA ASP A 23 16.02 26.24 -1.88
C ASP A 23 15.08 27.33 -2.40
N GLU A 24 15.55 28.14 -3.36
CA GLU A 24 14.74 29.16 -4.04
C GLU A 24 13.61 28.52 -4.86
N GLN A 25 13.91 27.48 -5.65
CA GLN A 25 12.90 26.75 -6.42
C GLN A 25 11.87 26.07 -5.51
N LYS A 26 12.32 25.45 -4.40
CA LYS A 26 11.42 24.84 -3.42
C LYS A 26 10.47 25.87 -2.83
N ALA A 27 10.99 27.04 -2.43
CA ALA A 27 10.18 28.11 -1.89
C ALA A 27 9.15 28.63 -2.90
N GLU A 28 9.56 28.82 -4.16
CA GLU A 28 8.70 29.25 -5.26
C GLU A 28 7.57 28.24 -5.52
N TYR A 29 7.90 26.96 -5.70
CA TYR A 29 6.89 25.93 -5.92
C TYR A 29 5.94 25.77 -4.74
N LYS A 30 6.45 25.77 -3.50
CA LYS A 30 5.59 25.71 -2.30
C LYS A 30 4.62 26.89 -2.26
N ALA A 31 5.07 28.11 -2.55
CA ALA A 31 4.20 29.28 -2.58
C ALA A 31 3.14 29.19 -3.70
N SER A 32 3.53 28.73 -4.87
CA SER A 32 2.63 28.51 -6.01
C SER A 32 1.57 27.44 -5.70
N ILE A 33 1.97 26.29 -5.19
CA ILE A 33 1.05 25.20 -4.82
C ILE A 33 0.07 25.66 -3.74
N LYS A 34 0.54 26.36 -2.70
CA LYS A 34 -0.33 26.93 -1.65
C LYS A 34 -1.41 27.85 -2.20
N THR A 35 -1.07 28.63 -3.22
CA THR A 35 -2.00 29.55 -3.88
C THR A 35 -3.01 28.75 -4.71
N LEU A 36 -2.54 27.83 -5.53
CA LEU A 36 -3.37 27.00 -6.39
C LEU A 36 -4.33 26.09 -5.61
N LEU A 37 -3.91 25.53 -4.48
CA LEU A 37 -4.80 24.72 -3.62
C LEU A 37 -6.04 25.51 -3.21
N LYS A 38 -5.87 26.78 -2.82
CA LYS A 38 -6.99 27.66 -2.45
C LYS A 38 -7.84 28.05 -3.65
N GLU A 39 -7.21 28.46 -4.75
CA GLU A 39 -7.91 28.88 -5.97
C GLU A 39 -8.75 27.75 -6.59
N ARG A 40 -8.32 26.50 -6.42
CA ARG A 40 -8.96 25.31 -7.00
C ARG A 40 -9.84 24.54 -6.04
N ASP A 41 -10.07 25.07 -4.83
CA ASP A 41 -10.83 24.38 -3.77
C ASP A 41 -10.31 22.94 -3.61
N ALA A 42 -9.00 22.84 -3.41
CA ALA A 42 -8.25 21.59 -3.41
C ALA A 42 -7.49 21.37 -2.11
N VAL A 43 -7.40 20.10 -1.69
CA VAL A 43 -6.60 19.66 -0.54
C VAL A 43 -5.58 18.60 -0.97
N LEU A 44 -4.38 18.67 -0.40
CA LEU A 44 -3.31 17.69 -0.65
C LEU A 44 -3.34 16.60 0.42
N ILE A 45 -3.38 15.34 -0.01
CA ILE A 45 -3.37 14.16 0.86
C ILE A 45 -2.19 13.29 0.42
N ALA A 46 -1.28 13.01 1.34
CA ALA A 46 -0.04 12.30 1.04
C ALA A 46 0.09 10.97 1.80
N HIS A 47 0.66 9.98 1.15
CA HIS A 47 1.00 8.71 1.81
C HIS A 47 2.34 8.82 2.57
N TYR A 48 2.54 8.00 3.61
CA TYR A 48 3.79 7.94 4.39
C TYR A 48 5.07 7.69 3.57
N TYR A 49 4.93 7.10 2.39
CA TYR A 49 6.06 6.79 1.49
C TYR A 49 6.40 7.90 0.51
N THR A 50 5.71 9.03 0.55
CA THR A 50 6.06 10.21 -0.26
C THR A 50 7.27 10.93 0.31
N ASP A 51 7.96 11.74 -0.51
CA ASP A 51 9.08 12.54 -0.05
C ASP A 51 8.70 13.44 1.15
N PRO A 52 9.59 13.64 2.14
CA PRO A 52 9.31 14.47 3.32
C PRO A 52 8.85 15.89 2.98
N GLU A 53 9.29 16.44 1.85
CA GLU A 53 8.87 17.76 1.39
C GLU A 53 7.40 17.81 0.99
N ILE A 54 6.86 16.72 0.44
CA ILE A 54 5.44 16.57 0.08
C ILE A 54 4.59 16.36 1.33
N GLN A 55 5.07 15.54 2.28
CA GLN A 55 4.41 15.33 3.57
C GLN A 55 4.27 16.66 4.33
N ALA A 56 5.38 17.40 4.48
CA ALA A 56 5.37 18.71 5.11
C ALA A 56 4.45 19.70 4.38
N LEU A 57 4.45 19.69 3.04
CA LEU A 57 3.54 20.55 2.27
C LEU A 57 2.07 20.21 2.51
N ALA A 58 1.71 18.93 2.60
CA ALA A 58 0.35 18.51 2.94
C ALA A 58 -0.07 19.06 4.30
N GLU A 59 0.75 18.86 5.34
CA GLU A 59 0.47 19.39 6.69
C GLU A 59 0.40 20.92 6.73
N GLU A 60 1.37 21.61 6.12
CA GLU A 60 1.44 23.07 6.06
C GLU A 60 0.22 23.71 5.34
N THR A 61 -0.50 22.93 4.54
CA THR A 61 -1.66 23.39 3.75
C THR A 61 -3.02 22.96 4.28
N GLY A 62 -3.04 22.34 5.47
CA GLY A 62 -4.28 21.81 6.06
C GLY A 62 -4.73 20.49 5.43
N GLY A 63 -3.82 19.82 4.73
CA GLY A 63 -3.98 18.48 4.20
C GLY A 63 -3.75 17.39 5.24
N PHE A 64 -3.44 16.19 4.76
CA PHE A 64 -3.29 15.00 5.61
C PHE A 64 -2.16 14.10 5.13
N VAL A 65 -1.46 13.47 6.09
CA VAL A 65 -0.46 12.45 5.84
C VAL A 65 -0.88 11.18 6.57
N GLY A 66 -0.98 10.05 5.87
CA GLY A 66 -1.48 8.82 6.47
C GLY A 66 -1.32 7.57 5.62
N ASP A 67 -1.89 6.46 6.10
CA ASP A 67 -2.08 5.24 5.32
C ASP A 67 -3.29 5.35 4.37
N SER A 68 -3.44 4.38 3.47
CA SER A 68 -4.52 4.35 2.46
C SER A 68 -5.93 4.56 3.03
N LEU A 69 -6.24 3.97 4.19
CA LEU A 69 -7.59 4.02 4.75
C LEU A 69 -7.88 5.38 5.37
N GLU A 70 -6.93 5.91 6.14
CA GLU A 70 -7.08 7.21 6.77
C GLU A 70 -7.07 8.34 5.73
N MET A 71 -6.26 8.22 4.66
CA MET A 71 -6.31 9.12 3.51
C MET A 71 -7.72 9.17 2.89
N ALA A 72 -8.32 8.00 2.65
CA ALA A 72 -9.64 7.92 2.03
C ALA A 72 -10.75 8.46 2.95
N LYS A 73 -10.68 8.16 4.25
CA LYS A 73 -11.58 8.72 5.29
C LYS A 73 -11.46 10.23 5.40
N PHE A 74 -10.24 10.77 5.42
CA PHE A 74 -10.00 12.21 5.44
C PHE A 74 -10.60 12.86 4.19
N GLY A 75 -10.28 12.33 3.01
CA GLY A 75 -10.79 12.82 1.73
C GLY A 75 -12.31 12.88 1.67
N ASN A 76 -13.00 11.86 2.20
CA ASN A 76 -14.45 11.84 2.30
C ASN A 76 -15.00 12.99 3.17
N ARG A 77 -14.44 13.17 4.37
CA ARG A 77 -14.92 14.18 5.35
C ARG A 77 -14.53 15.61 5.00
N HIS A 78 -13.49 15.83 4.19
CA HIS A 78 -12.98 17.16 3.89
C HIS A 78 -13.95 17.95 2.98
N GLU A 79 -14.06 19.26 3.15
CA GLU A 79 -15.03 20.08 2.39
C GLU A 79 -14.62 20.37 0.94
N ALA A 80 -13.31 20.35 0.66
CA ALA A 80 -12.75 20.60 -0.66
C ALA A 80 -13.35 19.68 -1.74
N LYS A 81 -13.69 20.25 -2.88
CA LYS A 81 -14.23 19.53 -4.05
C LYS A 81 -13.16 18.79 -4.85
N THR A 82 -11.90 19.19 -4.70
CA THR A 82 -10.76 18.58 -5.37
C THR A 82 -9.84 17.94 -4.34
N LEU A 83 -9.49 16.66 -4.52
CA LEU A 83 -8.49 15.97 -3.70
C LEU A 83 -7.27 15.69 -4.56
N ILE A 84 -6.09 16.14 -4.12
CA ILE A 84 -4.82 15.77 -4.72
C ILE A 84 -4.26 14.60 -3.90
N ILE A 85 -4.21 13.42 -4.50
CA ILE A 85 -3.71 12.20 -3.85
C ILE A 85 -2.24 12.01 -4.27
N ALA A 86 -1.33 12.37 -3.38
CA ALA A 86 0.08 12.05 -3.49
C ALA A 86 0.32 10.62 -2.96
N GLY A 87 0.13 9.66 -3.86
CA GLY A 87 0.26 8.23 -3.62
C GLY A 87 0.25 7.47 -4.94
N VAL A 88 -0.06 6.18 -4.89
CA VAL A 88 -0.13 5.32 -6.08
C VAL A 88 -1.56 5.21 -6.63
N ARG A 89 -1.72 4.82 -7.91
CA ARG A 89 -2.96 4.90 -8.68
C ARG A 89 -4.17 4.34 -7.95
N PHE A 90 -4.06 3.14 -7.40
CA PHE A 90 -5.19 2.50 -6.70
C PHE A 90 -5.68 3.31 -5.50
N MET A 91 -4.82 4.11 -4.85
CA MET A 91 -5.23 4.99 -3.74
C MET A 91 -6.11 6.13 -4.26
N GLY A 92 -5.74 6.71 -5.42
CA GLY A 92 -6.56 7.71 -6.10
C GLY A 92 -7.90 7.14 -6.57
N GLU A 93 -7.89 5.93 -7.13
CA GLU A 93 -9.12 5.21 -7.49
C GLU A 93 -10.00 4.94 -6.27
N SER A 94 -9.42 4.50 -5.15
CA SER A 94 -10.15 4.26 -3.91
C SER A 94 -10.76 5.55 -3.34
N ALA A 95 -10.02 6.65 -3.39
CA ALA A 95 -10.55 7.97 -3.04
C ALA A 95 -11.74 8.35 -3.95
N LYS A 96 -11.65 8.08 -5.26
CA LYS A 96 -12.74 8.34 -6.21
C LYS A 96 -13.97 7.48 -5.97
N ILE A 97 -13.78 6.20 -5.62
CA ILE A 97 -14.88 5.28 -5.27
C ILE A 97 -15.64 5.80 -4.04
N LEU A 98 -14.93 6.27 -3.01
CA LEU A 98 -15.55 6.76 -1.77
C LEU A 98 -16.09 8.20 -1.87
N THR A 99 -15.65 8.97 -2.87
CA THR A 99 -16.09 10.36 -3.09
C THR A 99 -16.43 10.59 -4.57
N PRO A 100 -17.47 9.93 -5.10
CA PRO A 100 -17.78 9.92 -6.53
C PRO A 100 -18.07 11.33 -7.09
N GLU A 101 -18.52 12.26 -6.25
CA GLU A 101 -18.79 13.66 -6.58
C GLU A 101 -17.55 14.55 -6.65
N LYS A 102 -16.43 14.14 -6.02
CA LYS A 102 -15.20 14.94 -5.96
C LYS A 102 -14.30 14.70 -7.16
N THR A 103 -13.50 15.71 -7.49
CA THR A 103 -12.44 15.58 -8.49
C THR A 103 -11.20 15.04 -7.81
N ILE A 104 -10.67 13.92 -8.31
CA ILE A 104 -9.43 13.33 -7.80
C ILE A 104 -8.33 13.61 -8.81
N LEU A 105 -7.23 14.21 -8.35
CA LEU A 105 -6.04 14.45 -9.13
C LEU A 105 -4.87 13.69 -8.51
N MET A 106 -4.06 13.10 -9.37
CA MET A 106 -2.80 12.49 -8.99
C MET A 106 -1.65 13.26 -9.66
N PRO A 107 -0.53 13.51 -8.96
CA PRO A 107 0.63 14.16 -9.57
C PRO A 107 1.13 13.44 -10.83
N THR A 108 1.04 12.11 -10.84
CA THR A 108 1.26 11.27 -12.03
C THR A 108 0.43 10.00 -11.91
N LEU A 109 -0.09 9.51 -13.03
CA LEU A 109 -0.80 8.22 -13.11
C LEU A 109 0.17 7.03 -13.26
N GLU A 110 1.46 7.30 -13.47
CA GLU A 110 2.54 6.30 -13.54
C GLU A 110 3.02 5.87 -12.14
N ALA A 111 2.52 6.50 -11.07
CA ALA A 111 2.76 6.05 -9.72
C ALA A 111 1.91 4.80 -9.45
N GLU A 112 2.48 3.62 -9.65
CA GLU A 112 1.76 2.34 -9.58
C GLU A 112 2.27 1.45 -8.42
N CYS A 113 1.55 0.36 -8.17
CA CYS A 113 1.89 -0.64 -7.16
C CYS A 113 2.08 -1.99 -7.82
N SER A 114 3.15 -2.73 -7.47
CA SER A 114 3.40 -4.05 -8.05
C SER A 114 2.29 -5.05 -7.78
N LEU A 115 1.60 -4.92 -6.63
CA LEU A 115 0.44 -5.76 -6.28
C LEU A 115 -0.76 -5.51 -7.21
N ASP A 116 -1.00 -4.24 -7.56
CA ASP A 116 -2.03 -3.87 -8.53
C ASP A 116 -1.68 -4.41 -9.92
N LEU A 117 -0.46 -4.15 -10.38
CA LEU A 117 0.03 -4.61 -11.68
C LEU A 117 0.09 -6.14 -11.79
N GLY A 118 0.43 -6.81 -10.69
CA GLY A 118 0.51 -8.27 -10.57
C GLY A 118 -0.86 -8.95 -10.46
N CYS A 119 -1.96 -8.19 -10.46
CA CYS A 119 -3.32 -8.70 -10.43
C CYS A 119 -4.18 -8.09 -11.56
N PRO A 120 -3.92 -8.45 -12.83
CA PRO A 120 -4.73 -7.96 -13.95
C PRO A 120 -6.20 -8.40 -13.83
N GLU A 121 -7.13 -7.49 -14.10
CA GLU A 121 -8.58 -7.71 -13.96
C GLU A 121 -9.07 -8.95 -14.71
N ASP A 122 -8.66 -9.12 -15.97
CA ASP A 122 -9.08 -10.23 -16.82
C ASP A 122 -8.62 -11.58 -16.24
N LYS A 123 -7.38 -11.64 -15.78
CA LYS A 123 -6.79 -12.86 -15.19
C LYS A 123 -7.34 -13.16 -13.80
N PHE A 124 -7.55 -12.14 -12.99
CA PHE A 124 -8.19 -12.32 -11.69
C PHE A 124 -9.66 -12.76 -11.84
N THR A 125 -10.37 -12.24 -12.84
CA THR A 125 -11.73 -12.67 -13.16
C THR A 125 -11.77 -14.13 -13.61
N GLU A 126 -10.90 -14.54 -14.54
CA GLU A 126 -10.76 -15.95 -14.96
C GLU A 126 -10.50 -16.87 -13.75
N PHE A 127 -9.66 -16.43 -12.80
CA PHE A 127 -9.34 -17.17 -11.58
C PHE A 127 -10.54 -17.32 -10.64
N CYS A 128 -11.32 -16.26 -10.44
CA CYS A 128 -12.53 -16.29 -9.65
C CYS A 128 -13.63 -17.14 -10.32
N ASP A 129 -13.78 -17.05 -11.65
CA ASP A 129 -14.78 -17.79 -12.42
C ASP A 129 -14.52 -19.30 -12.43
N ALA A 130 -13.26 -19.72 -12.30
CA ALA A 130 -12.88 -21.12 -12.11
C ALA A 130 -13.30 -21.69 -10.73
N HIS A 131 -13.67 -20.83 -9.78
CA HIS A 131 -14.00 -21.17 -8.40
C HIS A 131 -15.24 -20.39 -7.92
N PRO A 132 -16.40 -20.58 -8.57
CA PRO A 132 -17.57 -19.73 -8.39
C PRO A 132 -18.21 -19.80 -6.99
N ASP A 133 -17.91 -20.86 -6.23
CA ASP A 133 -18.43 -21.06 -4.87
C ASP A 133 -17.58 -20.34 -3.80
N HIS A 134 -16.44 -19.74 -4.16
CA HIS A 134 -15.57 -19.04 -3.22
C HIS A 134 -16.02 -17.60 -2.98
N THR A 135 -15.94 -17.17 -1.73
CA THR A 135 -16.04 -15.75 -1.37
C THR A 135 -14.73 -15.04 -1.72
N VAL A 136 -14.79 -14.00 -2.53
CA VAL A 136 -13.63 -13.28 -3.04
C VAL A 136 -13.29 -12.11 -2.10
N VAL A 137 -12.15 -12.22 -1.42
CA VAL A 137 -11.61 -11.18 -0.54
C VAL A 137 -10.36 -10.58 -1.19
N VAL A 138 -10.37 -9.28 -1.44
CA VAL A 138 -9.21 -8.57 -2.01
C VAL A 138 -8.69 -7.51 -1.07
N TYR A 139 -7.37 -7.45 -0.98
CA TYR A 139 -6.67 -6.36 -0.33
C TYR A 139 -6.84 -5.06 -1.13
N ALA A 140 -6.93 -3.94 -0.44
CA ALA A 140 -7.14 -2.62 -1.01
C ALA A 140 -6.09 -2.20 -2.06
N ASN A 141 -4.90 -2.83 -2.03
CA ASN A 141 -3.80 -2.58 -2.96
C ASN A 141 -4.01 -3.27 -4.32
N THR A 142 -5.14 -3.00 -4.96
CA THR A 142 -5.62 -3.56 -6.23
C THR A 142 -6.37 -2.50 -7.04
N SER A 143 -6.54 -2.68 -8.34
CA SER A 143 -7.32 -1.75 -9.17
C SER A 143 -8.79 -1.67 -8.76
N ALA A 144 -9.45 -0.57 -9.11
CA ALA A 144 -10.90 -0.42 -8.99
C ALA A 144 -11.68 -1.57 -9.67
N ALA A 145 -11.16 -2.10 -10.77
CA ALA A 145 -11.82 -3.16 -11.52
C ALA A 145 -11.74 -4.51 -10.80
N VAL A 146 -10.57 -4.84 -10.22
CA VAL A 146 -10.43 -6.01 -9.33
C VAL A 146 -11.31 -5.87 -8.09
N LYS A 147 -11.39 -4.67 -7.48
CA LYS A 147 -12.32 -4.40 -6.37
C LYS A 147 -13.77 -4.65 -6.75
N ALA A 148 -14.17 -4.31 -7.97
CA ALA A 148 -15.54 -4.54 -8.45
C ALA A 148 -15.87 -6.02 -8.65
N ARG A 149 -14.87 -6.90 -8.82
CA ARG A 149 -15.05 -8.36 -8.89
C ARG A 149 -15.17 -9.03 -7.52
N ALA A 150 -14.71 -8.36 -6.46
CA ALA A 150 -14.63 -8.91 -5.11
C ALA A 150 -15.93 -8.77 -4.32
N ASP A 151 -16.15 -9.71 -3.40
CA ASP A 151 -17.23 -9.64 -2.41
C ASP A 151 -16.82 -8.73 -1.24
N TRP A 152 -15.54 -8.77 -0.87
CA TRP A 152 -14.96 -7.98 0.22
C TRP A 152 -13.69 -7.27 -0.23
N VAL A 153 -13.60 -5.98 0.09
CA VAL A 153 -12.35 -5.22 0.00
C VAL A 153 -11.87 -4.95 1.42
N VAL A 154 -10.67 -5.40 1.74
CA VAL A 154 -10.08 -5.29 3.09
C VAL A 154 -8.80 -4.48 3.07
N THR A 155 -8.46 -3.91 4.21
CA THR A 155 -7.11 -3.44 4.51
C THR A 155 -6.40 -4.48 5.36
N SER A 156 -5.08 -4.40 5.44
CA SER A 156 -4.26 -5.27 6.29
C SER A 156 -4.74 -5.27 7.75
N SER A 157 -5.23 -4.13 8.25
CA SER A 157 -5.73 -3.96 9.62
C SER A 157 -7.01 -4.74 9.97
N ILE A 158 -7.83 -5.12 8.99
CA ILE A 158 -9.09 -5.87 9.22
C ILE A 158 -9.07 -7.25 8.55
N ALA A 159 -7.99 -7.58 7.84
CA ALA A 159 -7.93 -8.79 7.02
C ALA A 159 -8.06 -10.07 7.85
N LEU A 160 -7.41 -10.14 9.02
CA LEU A 160 -7.51 -11.28 9.95
C LEU A 160 -8.96 -11.47 10.43
N GLU A 161 -9.57 -10.42 10.99
CA GLU A 161 -10.94 -10.49 11.54
C GLU A 161 -11.97 -10.91 10.48
N ILE A 162 -11.85 -10.40 9.25
CA ILE A 162 -12.75 -10.76 8.15
C ILE A 162 -12.55 -12.21 7.73
N VAL A 163 -11.31 -12.68 7.61
CA VAL A 163 -11.05 -14.08 7.23
C VAL A 163 -11.50 -15.04 8.32
N GLU A 164 -11.23 -14.76 9.60
CA GLU A 164 -11.74 -15.57 10.72
C GLU A 164 -13.25 -15.66 10.73
N HIS A 165 -13.93 -14.55 10.44
CA HIS A 165 -15.39 -14.54 10.35
C HIS A 165 -15.89 -15.42 9.20
N LEU A 166 -15.30 -15.29 8.00
CA LEU A 166 -15.71 -16.08 6.84
C LEU A 166 -15.41 -17.57 7.02
N ASP A 167 -14.27 -17.92 7.62
CA ASP A 167 -13.89 -19.29 7.95
C ASP A 167 -14.85 -19.90 8.99
N SER A 168 -15.27 -19.13 10.00
CA SER A 168 -16.27 -19.57 10.98
C SER A 168 -17.65 -19.88 10.39
N GLU A 169 -17.92 -19.42 9.17
CA GLU A 169 -19.12 -19.72 8.39
C GLU A 169 -18.90 -20.85 7.36
N ASP A 170 -17.77 -21.57 7.43
CA ASP A 170 -17.36 -22.63 6.50
C ASP A 170 -17.33 -22.17 5.03
N LYS A 171 -17.05 -20.88 4.77
CA LYS A 171 -16.97 -20.34 3.41
C LYS A 171 -15.59 -20.59 2.82
N PRO A 172 -15.48 -21.17 1.61
CA PRO A 172 -14.21 -21.21 0.90
C PRO A 172 -13.82 -19.80 0.44
N ILE A 173 -12.55 -19.44 0.59
CA ILE A 173 -12.08 -18.05 0.42
C ILE A 173 -11.07 -17.98 -0.73
N ILE A 174 -11.28 -17.03 -1.63
CA ILE A 174 -10.23 -16.52 -2.52
C ILE A 174 -9.61 -15.29 -1.88
N TRP A 175 -8.28 -15.23 -1.88
CA TRP A 175 -7.53 -14.07 -1.43
C TRP A 175 -6.67 -13.50 -2.54
N GLY A 176 -6.62 -12.17 -2.64
CA GLY A 176 -5.66 -11.49 -3.48
C GLY A 176 -5.33 -10.07 -3.02
N PRO A 177 -4.34 -9.43 -3.64
CA PRO A 177 -3.42 -10.01 -4.62
C PRO A 177 -2.14 -10.54 -3.95
N ASP A 178 -1.91 -10.24 -2.67
CA ASP A 178 -0.63 -10.50 -2.01
C ASP A 178 -0.60 -11.90 -1.39
N ARG A 179 0.26 -12.77 -1.95
CA ARG A 179 0.44 -14.15 -1.49
C ARG A 179 1.09 -14.25 -0.12
N HIS A 180 1.97 -13.32 0.26
CA HIS A 180 2.67 -13.34 1.54
C HIS A 180 1.71 -12.95 2.66
N LEU A 181 0.95 -11.86 2.46
CA LEU A 181 -0.10 -11.45 3.38
C LEU A 181 -1.19 -12.54 3.49
N GLY A 182 -1.60 -13.14 2.37
CA GLY A 182 -2.54 -14.27 2.35
C GLY A 182 -2.02 -15.47 3.14
N SER A 183 -0.75 -15.83 2.95
CA SER A 183 -0.12 -16.93 3.70
C SER A 183 -0.01 -16.60 5.19
N TYR A 184 0.32 -15.36 5.54
CA TYR A 184 0.34 -14.91 6.93
C TYR A 184 -1.04 -15.05 7.58
N ILE A 185 -2.10 -14.59 6.91
CA ILE A 185 -3.48 -14.69 7.39
C ILE A 185 -3.89 -16.15 7.56
N ALA A 186 -3.66 -17.01 6.56
CA ALA A 186 -3.96 -18.44 6.65
C ALA A 186 -3.24 -19.10 7.85
N ASN A 187 -1.98 -18.73 8.10
CA ASN A 187 -1.22 -19.25 9.23
C ASN A 187 -1.74 -18.76 10.59
N GLN A 188 -2.22 -17.52 10.70
CA GLN A 188 -2.76 -16.98 11.94
C GLN A 188 -4.16 -17.52 12.26
N THR A 189 -5.00 -17.66 11.24
CA THR A 189 -6.43 -18.00 11.38
C THR A 189 -6.68 -19.51 11.29
N GLY A 190 -5.82 -20.24 10.58
CA GLY A 190 -6.04 -21.64 10.22
C GLY A 190 -6.96 -21.85 9.02
N ALA A 191 -7.45 -20.77 8.40
CA ALA A 191 -8.37 -20.84 7.26
C ALA A 191 -7.72 -21.45 6.01
N ASP A 192 -8.47 -22.28 5.28
CA ASP A 192 -8.06 -22.81 3.98
C ASP A 192 -8.43 -21.79 2.87
N MET A 193 -7.40 -21.18 2.28
CA MET A 193 -7.55 -20.05 1.36
C MET A 193 -6.88 -20.32 0.02
N LEU A 194 -7.60 -20.03 -1.06
CA LEU A 194 -7.07 -20.04 -2.41
C LEU A 194 -6.41 -18.69 -2.74
N LEU A 195 -5.07 -18.67 -2.82
CA LEU A 195 -4.30 -17.43 -2.93
C LEU A 195 -3.95 -17.07 -4.39
N TRP A 196 -4.24 -15.83 -4.78
CA TRP A 196 -3.60 -15.19 -5.93
C TRP A 196 -2.10 -15.02 -5.69
N GLN A 197 -1.29 -15.22 -6.73
CA GLN A 197 0.17 -15.31 -6.62
C GLN A 197 0.89 -13.98 -6.92
N GLY A 198 0.30 -12.85 -6.51
CA GLY A 198 0.95 -11.53 -6.59
C GLY A 198 1.82 -11.25 -5.35
N GLU A 199 2.73 -10.27 -5.45
CA GLU A 199 3.63 -9.90 -4.37
C GLU A 199 4.06 -8.43 -4.41
N CYS A 200 4.40 -7.89 -3.24
CA CYS A 200 4.99 -6.58 -3.12
C CYS A 200 6.50 -6.68 -3.32
N VAL A 201 7.00 -6.13 -4.44
CA VAL A 201 8.41 -6.28 -4.83
C VAL A 201 9.37 -5.67 -3.81
N VAL A 202 8.95 -4.60 -3.13
CA VAL A 202 9.73 -3.95 -2.07
C VAL A 202 9.89 -4.88 -0.87
N HIS A 203 8.82 -5.60 -0.49
CA HIS A 203 8.83 -6.48 0.66
C HIS A 203 9.39 -7.88 0.35
N ASP A 204 9.32 -8.33 -0.89
CA ASP A 204 9.89 -9.60 -1.35
C ASP A 204 11.44 -9.56 -1.41
N GLU A 205 12.02 -8.37 -1.61
CA GLU A 205 13.48 -8.18 -1.64
C GLU A 205 14.18 -8.43 -0.29
N PHE A 206 13.44 -8.48 0.83
CA PHE A 206 14.05 -8.72 2.13
C PHE A 206 14.60 -10.16 2.23
N SER A 207 15.91 -10.25 2.45
CA SER A 207 16.60 -11.53 2.63
C SER A 207 16.67 -11.93 4.10
N ALA A 208 16.12 -13.09 4.44
CA ALA A 208 16.28 -13.69 5.77
C ALA A 208 17.76 -13.88 6.16
N LYS A 209 18.65 -14.12 5.18
CA LYS A 209 20.09 -14.21 5.44
C LYS A 209 20.65 -12.86 5.88
N ALA A 210 20.39 -11.80 5.11
CA ALA A 210 20.87 -10.46 5.45
C ALA A 210 20.34 -10.00 6.82
N LEU A 211 19.09 -10.34 7.14
CA LEU A 211 18.49 -10.04 8.43
C LEU A 211 19.18 -10.77 9.59
N ARG A 212 19.51 -12.07 9.43
CA ARG A 212 20.29 -12.83 10.42
C ARG A 212 21.69 -12.25 10.60
N ASP A 213 22.36 -11.88 9.50
CA ASP A 213 23.68 -11.28 9.54
C ASP A 213 23.63 -9.95 10.34
N MET A 214 22.60 -9.13 10.13
CA MET A 214 22.37 -7.89 10.88
C MET A 214 22.07 -8.11 12.36
N LYS A 215 21.27 -9.12 12.72
CA LYS A 215 21.04 -9.50 14.13
C LYS A 215 22.33 -9.98 14.81
N GLY A 216 23.25 -10.59 14.06
CA GLY A 216 24.60 -10.92 14.54
C GLY A 216 25.43 -9.69 14.89
N VAL A 217 25.28 -8.58 14.14
CA VAL A 217 25.95 -7.30 14.40
C VAL A 217 25.26 -6.52 15.54
N TYR A 218 23.93 -6.59 15.59
CA TYR A 218 23.09 -5.87 16.57
C TYR A 218 22.21 -6.87 17.35
N PRO A 219 22.79 -7.63 18.30
CA PRO A 219 22.09 -8.73 18.97
C PRO A 219 20.87 -8.29 19.79
N ASP A 220 20.91 -7.08 20.36
CA ASP A 220 19.84 -6.54 21.21
C ASP A 220 18.79 -5.75 20.42
N ALA A 221 18.99 -5.52 19.12
CA ALA A 221 18.03 -4.77 18.31
C ALA A 221 16.78 -5.60 18.03
N ALA A 222 15.59 -5.03 18.28
CA ALA A 222 14.33 -5.66 17.90
C ALA A 222 14.13 -5.62 16.38
N ILE A 223 13.54 -6.68 15.82
CA ILE A 223 13.21 -6.82 14.41
C ILE A 223 11.70 -6.59 14.24
N LEU A 224 11.35 -5.55 13.48
CA LEU A 224 9.99 -5.26 13.05
C LEU A 224 9.82 -5.59 11.57
N VAL A 225 8.84 -6.42 11.22
CA VAL A 225 8.63 -6.88 9.83
C VAL A 225 7.20 -6.58 9.37
N HIS A 226 7.05 -6.25 8.09
CA HIS A 226 5.75 -6.10 7.45
C HIS A 226 5.21 -7.47 7.02
N PRO A 227 3.91 -7.78 7.16
CA PRO A 227 3.36 -9.10 6.80
C PRO A 227 3.36 -9.40 5.29
N GLU A 228 3.68 -8.42 4.44
CA GLU A 228 3.94 -8.64 3.00
C GLU A 228 5.34 -9.22 2.73
N SER A 229 6.20 -9.36 3.75
CA SER A 229 7.51 -9.97 3.59
C SER A 229 7.43 -11.51 3.53
N PRO A 230 8.41 -12.18 2.90
CA PRO A 230 8.47 -13.63 2.87
C PRO A 230 8.42 -14.27 4.26
N ALA A 231 7.78 -15.44 4.38
CA ALA A 231 7.64 -16.16 5.65
C ALA A 231 8.97 -16.33 6.41
N SER A 232 10.05 -16.65 5.68
CA SER A 232 11.39 -16.80 6.27
C SER A 232 11.96 -15.52 6.92
N VAL A 233 11.46 -14.35 6.53
CA VAL A 233 11.78 -13.04 7.14
C VAL A 233 10.85 -12.79 8.33
N VAL A 234 9.55 -13.07 8.18
CA VAL A 234 8.54 -12.92 9.23
C VAL A 234 8.87 -13.78 10.45
N GLU A 235 9.36 -15.00 10.25
CA GLU A 235 9.81 -15.91 11.32
C GLU A 235 10.95 -15.37 12.18
N LEU A 236 11.72 -14.41 11.68
CA LEU A 236 12.82 -13.77 12.40
C LEU A 236 12.37 -12.52 13.18
N ALA A 237 11.11 -12.11 13.04
CA ALA A 237 10.60 -10.88 13.60
C ALA A 237 10.32 -11.01 15.10
N ASP A 238 10.68 -9.96 15.86
CA ASP A 238 10.25 -9.79 17.24
C ASP A 238 8.81 -9.26 17.29
N ALA A 239 8.40 -8.49 16.28
CA ALA A 239 7.02 -8.08 16.06
C ALA A 239 6.70 -7.94 14.56
N VAL A 240 5.46 -8.25 14.20
CA VAL A 240 4.92 -8.03 12.85
C VAL A 240 3.96 -6.87 12.93
N ALA A 241 4.23 -5.79 12.19
CA ALA A 241 3.49 -4.55 12.31
C ALA A 241 3.31 -3.84 10.96
N GLN A 242 2.30 -3.00 10.91
CA GLN A 242 2.04 -2.09 9.81
C GLN A 242 2.78 -0.76 10.06
N PRO A 243 3.02 0.07 9.04
CA PRO A 243 3.62 1.40 9.22
C PRO A 243 2.82 2.33 10.16
N ALA A 244 1.57 1.98 10.50
CA ALA A 244 0.66 2.77 11.31
C ALA A 244 0.17 2.08 12.62
N SER A 245 0.74 0.92 12.99
CA SER A 245 0.36 0.17 14.21
C SER A 245 1.42 0.26 15.30
#